data_AF-A0A653S262-F1
#
_entry.id   AF-A0A653S262-F1
#
_cell.length_a   1.000
_cell.length_b   1.000
_cell.length_c   1.000
_cell.angle_alpha   90.00
_cell.angle_beta   90.00
_cell.angle_gamma   90.00
#
_symmetry.space_group_name_H-M   'P 1'
#
loop_
_entity.id
_entity.type
_entity.pdbx_description
1 polymer ?
#
loop_
_entity_poly.entity_id
_entity_poly.type
_entity_poly.pdbx_seq_one_letter_code
_entity_poly.pdbx_strand_id
1 'polypeptide(L)'
;MSTSDSVKDILVNEGGYRLLPQPMKLGRNAFEFAHALVGTDTANDLVVVVEVKPETSDDLIVRNILGLTRALDVLRSRRSVTAVLTSGPTKADTLRAISRVCRVLPVGSPQGPKAEEIIRDWLSVLLPLAKAEENEIVLDWLGELRPHLPANDQTVEIFLGAAADGGEAVEEALADAVRVVIEPVLAEGEED
;
A
#
# COMPACT_ATOMS: atom_id res chain seq x y z
N MET A 1 0.63 -10.65 -26.11
CA MET A 1 -0.11 -9.88 -25.08
C MET A 1 0.36 -8.43 -25.18
N SER A 2 -0.56 -7.47 -25.24
CA SER A 2 -0.18 -6.05 -25.30
C SER A 2 0.21 -5.54 -23.91
N THR A 3 1.00 -4.46 -23.82
CA THR A 3 1.32 -3.82 -22.53
C THR A 3 0.06 -3.35 -21.82
N SER A 4 -0.94 -2.84 -22.55
CA SER A 4 -2.22 -2.42 -21.97
C SER A 4 -3.01 -3.57 -21.36
N ASP A 5 -2.95 -4.77 -21.96
CA ASP A 5 -3.53 -5.98 -21.36
C ASP A 5 -2.81 -6.40 -20.08
N SER A 6 -1.48 -6.38 -20.06
CA SER A 6 -0.70 -6.68 -18.86
C SER A 6 -0.99 -5.70 -17.72
N VAL A 7 -1.10 -4.40 -18.02
CA VAL A 7 -1.50 -3.39 -17.04
C VAL A 7 -2.89 -3.70 -16.47
N LYS A 8 -3.86 -4.02 -17.34
CA LYS A 8 -5.21 -4.38 -16.93
C LYS A 8 -5.20 -5.61 -16.02
N ASP A 9 -4.47 -6.66 -16.40
CA ASP A 9 -4.44 -7.92 -15.63
C ASP A 9 -3.79 -7.72 -14.26
N ILE A 10 -2.68 -6.98 -14.17
CA ILE A 10 -2.03 -6.66 -12.88
C ILE A 10 -2.98 -5.86 -11.97
N LEU A 11 -3.63 -4.81 -12.50
CA LEU A 11 -4.53 -3.98 -11.70
C LEU A 11 -5.77 -4.77 -11.22
N VAL A 12 -6.33 -5.65 -12.05
CA VAL A 12 -7.48 -6.47 -11.64
C VAL A 12 -7.08 -7.53 -10.62
N ASN A 13 -5.98 -8.25 -10.87
CA ASN A 13 -5.61 -9.41 -10.05
C ASN A 13 -4.91 -9.05 -8.74
N GLU A 14 -4.13 -7.96 -8.74
CA GLU A 14 -3.30 -7.56 -7.59
C GLU A 14 -3.73 -6.21 -6.99
N GLY A 15 -4.32 -5.33 -7.81
CA GLY A 15 -4.60 -3.95 -7.43
C GLY A 15 -5.96 -3.72 -6.75
N GLY A 16 -6.87 -4.70 -6.78
CA GLY A 16 -8.24 -4.51 -6.29
C GLY A 16 -9.10 -3.62 -7.19
N TYR A 17 -8.80 -3.59 -8.50
CA TYR A 17 -9.57 -2.80 -9.46
C TYR A 17 -10.61 -3.65 -10.18
N ARG A 18 -11.72 -3.00 -10.56
CA ARG A 18 -12.76 -3.61 -11.40
C ARG A 18 -12.78 -2.96 -12.78
N LEU A 19 -12.75 -3.81 -13.81
CA LEU A 19 -12.89 -3.36 -15.19
C LEU A 19 -14.27 -2.75 -15.45
N LEU A 20 -14.29 -1.60 -16.13
CA LEU A 20 -15.50 -0.94 -16.60
C LEU A 20 -15.81 -1.34 -18.05
N PRO A 21 -17.10 -1.46 -18.42
CA PRO A 21 -17.49 -1.77 -19.79
C PRO A 21 -17.03 -0.67 -20.75
N GLN A 22 -16.60 -1.08 -21.95
CA GLN A 22 -16.24 -0.16 -23.03
C GLN A 22 -17.37 -0.07 -24.08
N PRO A 23 -17.65 1.12 -24.63
CA PRO A 23 -17.08 2.41 -24.24
C PRO A 23 -17.58 2.83 -22.85
N MET A 24 -16.71 3.49 -22.08
CA MET A 24 -17.05 3.96 -20.74
C MET A 24 -18.07 5.10 -20.83
N LYS A 25 -19.26 4.89 -20.27
CA LYS A 25 -20.34 5.88 -20.28
C LYS A 25 -20.33 6.72 -19.00
N LEU A 26 -20.33 8.04 -19.15
CA LEU A 26 -20.52 9.00 -18.07
C LEU A 26 -21.62 9.99 -18.45
N GLY A 27 -22.79 9.84 -17.85
CA GLY A 27 -23.98 10.57 -18.25
C GLY A 27 -24.35 10.25 -19.70
N ARG A 28 -24.36 11.27 -20.57
CA ARG A 28 -24.63 11.13 -22.01
C ARG A 28 -23.36 10.98 -22.86
N ASN A 29 -22.18 11.11 -22.26
CA ASN A 29 -20.90 11.03 -22.95
C ASN A 29 -20.37 9.60 -22.92
N ALA A 30 -19.74 9.17 -24.01
CA ALA A 30 -19.04 7.90 -24.12
C ALA A 30 -17.56 8.17 -24.40
N PHE A 31 -16.69 7.46 -23.70
CA PHE A 31 -15.24 7.57 -23.81
C PHE A 31 -14.65 6.21 -24.19
N GLU A 32 -13.76 6.22 -25.17
CA GLU A 32 -13.04 5.03 -25.63
C GLU A 32 -11.60 5.08 -25.11
N PHE A 33 -11.27 4.07 -24.31
CA PHE A 33 -9.93 3.81 -23.79
C PHE A 33 -9.54 2.36 -24.08
N ALA A 34 -8.25 2.03 -24.01
CA ALA A 34 -7.83 0.64 -24.12
C ALA A 34 -8.46 -0.18 -22.99
N HIS A 35 -8.35 0.34 -21.76
CA HIS A 35 -9.06 -0.18 -20.58
C HIS A 35 -9.47 0.99 -19.68
N ALA A 36 -10.57 0.83 -18.94
CA ALA A 36 -10.94 1.74 -17.86
C ALA A 36 -11.28 0.91 -16.64
N LEU A 37 -10.67 1.23 -15.50
CA LEU A 37 -10.80 0.49 -14.27
C LEU A 37 -11.15 1.43 -13.13
N VAL A 38 -11.99 0.95 -12.22
CA VAL A 38 -12.33 1.69 -11.01
C VAL A 38 -11.80 0.93 -9.80
N GLY A 39 -11.10 1.64 -8.92
CA GLY A 39 -10.70 1.10 -7.63
C GLY A 39 -11.92 0.74 -6.78
N THR A 40 -11.74 -0.27 -5.94
CA THR A 40 -12.77 -0.76 -5.01
C THR A 40 -12.42 -0.39 -3.56
N ASP A 41 -12.71 -1.25 -2.60
CA ASP A 41 -12.70 -0.95 -1.15
C ASP A 41 -11.42 -0.30 -0.61
N THR A 42 -10.27 -0.51 -1.28
CA THR A 42 -8.96 0.01 -0.89
C THR A 42 -8.48 1.22 -1.70
N ALA A 43 -9.10 1.51 -2.84
CA ALA A 43 -8.65 2.53 -3.78
C ALA A 43 -9.84 3.32 -4.35
N ASN A 44 -9.89 4.64 -4.13
CA ASN A 44 -10.96 5.49 -4.65
C ASN A 44 -10.53 6.27 -5.90
N ASP A 45 -9.99 5.55 -6.87
CA ASP A 45 -9.43 6.10 -8.10
C ASP A 45 -10.09 5.50 -9.36
N LEU A 46 -10.01 6.27 -10.44
CA LEU A 46 -10.39 5.86 -11.78
C LEU A 46 -9.11 5.80 -12.62
N VAL A 47 -8.75 4.61 -13.06
CA VAL A 47 -7.60 4.37 -13.93
C VAL A 47 -8.09 4.23 -15.37
N VAL A 48 -7.53 5.03 -16.27
CA VAL A 48 -7.76 4.89 -17.72
C VAL A 48 -6.45 4.54 -18.40
N VAL A 49 -6.44 3.43 -19.12
CA VAL A 49 -5.29 2.94 -19.89
C VAL A 49 -5.44 3.42 -21.32
N VAL A 50 -4.44 4.16 -21.79
CA VAL A 50 -4.36 4.69 -23.15
C VAL A 50 -3.19 4.04 -23.85
N GLU A 51 -3.47 3.37 -24.97
CA GLU A 51 -2.42 2.85 -25.84
C GLU A 51 -2.02 3.93 -26.84
N VAL A 52 -0.79 4.47 -26.69
CA VAL A 52 -0.26 5.48 -27.59
C VAL A 52 0.39 4.77 -28.78
N LYS A 53 -0.28 4.82 -29.92
CA LYS A 53 0.24 4.30 -31.19
C LYS A 53 0.77 5.44 -32.05
N PRO A 54 1.75 5.20 -32.95
CA PRO A 54 2.27 6.22 -33.86
C PRO A 54 1.19 6.95 -34.67
N GLU A 55 0.12 6.25 -35.02
CA GLU A 55 -1.05 6.76 -35.74
C GLU A 55 -2.08 7.49 -34.87
N THR A 56 -1.97 7.39 -33.53
CA THR A 56 -2.90 8.06 -32.62
C THR A 56 -2.49 9.52 -32.45
N SER A 57 -3.41 10.45 -32.69
CA SER A 57 -3.18 11.87 -32.46
C SER A 57 -3.08 12.17 -30.96
N ASP A 58 -1.96 12.77 -30.54
CA ASP A 58 -1.78 13.30 -29.18
C ASP A 58 -2.94 14.23 -28.76
N ASP A 59 -3.44 15.05 -29.69
CA ASP A 59 -4.56 15.97 -29.43
C ASP A 59 -5.85 15.22 -29.10
N LEU A 60 -6.07 14.06 -29.71
CA LEU A 60 -7.21 13.20 -29.41
C LEU A 60 -7.12 12.63 -28.00
N ILE A 61 -5.92 12.17 -27.59
CA ILE A 61 -5.67 11.67 -26.24
C ILE A 61 -5.95 12.77 -25.20
N VAL A 62 -5.36 13.95 -25.41
CA VAL A 62 -5.55 15.11 -24.53
C VAL A 62 -7.03 15.48 -24.45
N ARG A 63 -7.72 15.56 -25.59
CA ARG A 63 -9.15 15.90 -25.64
C ARG A 63 -10.02 14.87 -24.92
N ASN A 64 -9.75 13.57 -25.10
CA ASN A 64 -10.50 12.51 -24.44
C ASN A 64 -10.33 12.57 -22.91
N ILE A 65 -9.10 12.78 -22.43
CA ILE A 65 -8.83 12.87 -20.99
C ILE A 65 -9.43 14.16 -20.40
N LEU A 66 -9.29 15.30 -21.08
CA LEU A 66 -9.93 16.55 -20.65
C LEU A 66 -11.45 16.44 -20.64
N GLY A 67 -12.04 15.79 -21.65
CA GLY A 67 -13.48 15.55 -21.71
C GLY A 67 -13.96 14.66 -20.56
N LEU A 68 -13.17 13.63 -20.24
CA LEU A 68 -13.44 12.73 -19.13
C LEU A 68 -13.43 13.47 -17.79
N THR A 69 -12.35 14.20 -17.48
CA THR A 69 -12.21 14.92 -16.22
C THR A 69 -13.29 15.98 -16.07
N ARG A 70 -13.64 16.69 -17.15
CA ARG A 70 -14.78 17.63 -17.16
C ARG A 70 -16.13 16.95 -16.94
N ALA A 71 -16.37 15.79 -17.53
CA ALA A 71 -17.60 15.04 -17.29
C ALA A 71 -17.70 14.60 -15.81
N LEU A 72 -16.58 14.18 -15.21
CA LEU A 72 -16.50 13.83 -13.80
C LEU A 72 -16.72 15.03 -12.88
N ASP A 73 -16.16 16.20 -13.22
CA ASP A 73 -16.39 17.46 -12.50
C ASP A 73 -17.89 17.81 -12.46
N VAL A 74 -18.56 17.73 -13.61
CA VAL A 74 -20.01 18.01 -13.75
C VAL A 74 -20.84 17.03 -12.91
N LEU A 75 -20.44 15.77 -12.88
CA LEU A 75 -21.07 14.72 -12.05
C LEU A 75 -20.65 14.79 -10.58
N ARG A 76 -19.80 15.76 -10.20
CA ARG A 76 -19.24 15.94 -8.84
C ARG A 76 -18.57 14.67 -8.30
N SER A 77 -17.95 13.88 -9.18
CA SER A 77 -17.15 12.72 -8.78
C SER A 77 -15.95 13.18 -7.96
N ARG A 78 -15.69 12.50 -6.85
CA ARG A 78 -14.50 12.73 -6.01
C ARG A 78 -13.36 11.75 -6.29
N ARG A 79 -13.54 10.85 -7.25
CA ARG A 79 -12.50 9.88 -7.63
C ARG A 79 -11.33 10.60 -8.26
N SER A 80 -10.13 10.33 -7.78
CA SER A 80 -8.92 10.76 -8.49
C SER A 80 -8.83 10.03 -9.83
N VAL A 81 -8.27 10.68 -10.84
CA VAL A 81 -8.07 10.07 -12.16
C VAL A 81 -6.58 9.84 -12.38
N THR A 82 -6.23 8.62 -12.80
CA THR A 82 -4.88 8.27 -13.24
C THR A 82 -4.94 7.81 -14.70
N ALA A 83 -4.23 8.51 -15.58
CA ALA A 83 -4.03 8.10 -16.97
C ALA A 83 -2.74 7.28 -17.08
N VAL A 84 -2.87 6.00 -17.41
CA VAL A 84 -1.73 5.10 -17.68
C VAL A 84 -1.49 5.10 -19.18
N LEU A 85 -0.36 5.64 -19.61
CA LEU A 85 -0.01 5.73 -21.03
C LEU A 85 0.91 4.56 -21.36
N THR A 86 0.42 3.61 -22.15
CA THR A 86 1.18 2.43 -22.61
C THR A 86 1.65 2.63 -24.04
N SER A 87 2.86 2.16 -24.35
CA SER A 87 3.47 2.20 -25.70
C SER A 87 3.86 3.61 -26.18
N GLY A 88 4.94 3.70 -26.98
CA GLY A 88 5.37 4.93 -27.68
C GLY A 88 5.94 6.07 -26.81
N PRO A 89 6.88 6.88 -27.33
CA PRO A 89 7.28 8.12 -26.68
C PRO A 89 6.14 9.15 -26.78
N THR A 90 5.51 9.48 -25.66
CA THR A 90 4.55 10.60 -25.60
C THR A 90 5.31 11.92 -25.60
N LYS A 91 4.90 12.90 -26.41
CA LYS A 91 5.53 14.22 -26.42
C LYS A 91 5.42 14.89 -25.05
N ALA A 92 6.45 15.65 -24.67
CA ALA A 92 6.48 16.37 -23.40
C ALA A 92 5.28 17.33 -23.23
N ASP A 93 4.82 17.95 -24.32
CA ASP A 93 3.66 18.85 -24.30
C ASP A 93 2.36 18.12 -24.02
N THR A 94 2.18 16.93 -24.60
CA THR A 94 1.04 16.04 -24.36
C THR A 94 0.99 15.60 -22.90
N LEU A 95 2.14 15.14 -22.37
CA LEU A 95 2.27 14.80 -20.94
C LEU A 95 1.93 16.00 -20.04
N ARG A 96 2.46 17.20 -20.35
CA ARG A 96 2.18 18.44 -19.61
C ARG A 96 0.72 18.86 -19.69
N ALA A 97 0.04 18.64 -20.81
CA ALA A 97 -1.36 18.98 -20.97
C ALA A 97 -2.24 18.06 -20.12
N ILE A 98 -1.97 16.75 -20.14
CA ILE A 98 -2.73 15.76 -19.36
C ILE A 98 -2.47 15.92 -17.86
N SER A 99 -1.22 16.15 -17.46
CA SER A 99 -0.84 16.28 -16.04
C SER A 99 -1.48 17.47 -15.32
N ARG A 100 -2.01 18.44 -16.06
CA ARG A 100 -2.78 19.57 -15.50
C ARG A 100 -4.14 19.15 -14.93
N VAL A 101 -4.69 18.01 -15.34
CA VAL A 101 -6.05 17.59 -14.98
C VAL A 101 -6.13 16.24 -14.29
N CYS A 102 -5.10 15.39 -14.43
CA CYS A 102 -5.07 14.09 -13.76
C CYS A 102 -3.63 13.64 -13.50
N ARG A 103 -3.46 12.59 -12.69
CA ARG A 103 -2.17 11.92 -12.54
C ARG A 103 -1.83 11.20 -13.84
N VAL A 104 -0.57 11.24 -14.27
CA VAL A 104 -0.09 10.53 -15.46
C VAL A 104 0.98 9.54 -15.06
N LEU A 105 0.82 8.29 -15.51
CA LEU A 105 1.77 7.21 -15.29
C LEU A 105 2.22 6.67 -16.65
N PRO A 106 3.39 7.10 -17.16
CA PRO A 106 3.93 6.54 -18.39
C PRO A 106 4.49 5.13 -18.13
N VAL A 107 3.91 4.15 -18.80
CA VAL A 107 4.34 2.75 -18.78
C VAL A 107 4.91 2.49 -20.18
N GLY A 108 6.22 2.25 -20.27
CA GLY A 108 6.85 1.91 -21.54
C GLY A 108 6.31 0.59 -22.11
N SER A 109 6.85 0.13 -23.24
CA SER A 109 6.56 -1.19 -23.80
C SER A 109 7.76 -2.12 -23.58
N PRO A 110 8.05 -2.58 -22.35
CA PRO A 110 9.19 -3.45 -22.09
C PRO A 110 9.02 -4.77 -22.85
N GLN A 111 10.14 -5.30 -23.33
CA GLN A 111 10.20 -6.57 -24.05
C GLN A 111 11.12 -7.54 -23.33
N GLY A 112 10.86 -8.83 -23.48
CA GLY A 112 11.70 -9.90 -22.93
C GLY A 112 11.12 -10.54 -21.65
N PRO A 113 11.88 -11.44 -21.00
CA PRO A 113 11.38 -12.32 -19.94
C PRO A 113 10.99 -11.59 -18.64
N LYS A 114 11.49 -10.36 -18.43
CA LYS A 114 11.18 -9.53 -17.25
C LYS A 114 10.18 -8.41 -17.52
N ALA A 115 9.52 -8.42 -18.69
CA ALA A 115 8.63 -7.33 -19.07
C ALA A 115 7.48 -7.12 -18.06
N GLU A 116 6.89 -8.20 -17.56
CA GLU A 116 5.80 -8.15 -16.59
C GLU A 116 6.25 -7.63 -15.22
N GLU A 117 7.42 -8.06 -14.74
CA GLU A 117 8.05 -7.56 -13.50
C GLU A 117 8.29 -6.04 -13.57
N ILE A 118 8.79 -5.55 -14.71
CA ILE A 118 9.02 -4.11 -14.96
C ILE A 118 7.69 -3.34 -14.97
N ILE A 119 6.66 -3.87 -15.64
CA ILE A 119 5.33 -3.23 -15.66
C ILE A 119 4.76 -3.17 -14.24
N ARG A 120 4.88 -4.25 -13.48
CA ARG A 120 4.44 -4.33 -12.09
C ARG A 120 5.13 -3.30 -11.21
N ASP A 121 6.45 -3.16 -11.35
CA ASP A 121 7.24 -2.16 -10.61
C ASP A 121 6.78 -0.72 -10.91
N TRP A 122 6.53 -0.39 -12.18
CA TRP A 122 5.97 0.92 -12.56
C TRP A 122 4.54 1.14 -12.03
N LEU A 123 3.75 0.07 -11.91
CA LEU A 123 2.40 0.10 -11.36
C LEU A 123 2.36 0.06 -9.83
N SER A 124 3.49 -0.12 -9.14
CA SER A 124 3.57 -0.23 -7.67
C SER A 124 2.82 0.87 -6.93
N VAL A 125 2.74 2.08 -7.48
CA VAL A 125 2.03 3.22 -6.86
C VAL A 125 0.50 3.16 -7.01
N LEU A 126 -0.03 2.21 -7.77
CA LEU A 126 -1.45 1.90 -7.89
C LEU A 126 -1.80 0.59 -7.19
N LEU A 127 -0.81 -0.21 -6.82
CA LEU A 127 -0.99 -1.46 -6.11
C LEU A 127 -1.04 -1.20 -4.59
N PRO A 128 -1.82 -2.00 -3.84
CA PRO A 128 -1.72 -2.01 -2.39
C PRO A 128 -0.25 -2.17 -1.98
N LEU A 129 0.18 -1.40 -0.98
CA LEU A 129 1.47 -1.66 -0.37
C LEU A 129 1.46 -3.11 0.10
N ALA A 130 2.42 -3.90 -0.40
CA ALA A 130 2.65 -5.22 0.13
C ALA A 130 2.82 -5.04 1.64
N LYS A 131 1.94 -5.66 2.43
CA LYS A 131 2.27 -5.87 3.84
C LYS A 131 3.62 -6.56 3.79
N ALA A 132 4.65 -5.93 4.37
CA ALA A 132 5.82 -6.69 4.74
C ALA A 132 5.25 -7.94 5.42
N GLU A 133 5.71 -9.13 5.02
CA GLU A 133 5.45 -10.29 5.86
C GLU A 133 5.78 -9.80 7.27
N GLU A 134 4.84 -9.96 8.19
CA GLU A 134 5.20 -10.02 9.59
C GLU A 134 6.08 -11.26 9.69
N ASN A 135 7.30 -11.17 9.16
CA ASN A 135 8.46 -11.67 9.81
C ASN A 135 8.34 -10.95 11.15
N GLU A 136 7.66 -11.63 12.06
CA GLU A 136 8.00 -11.66 13.45
C GLU A 136 9.52 -11.71 13.43
N ILE A 137 10.15 -10.53 13.39
CA ILE A 137 11.53 -10.38 13.74
C ILE A 137 11.44 -10.75 15.21
N VAL A 138 11.52 -12.04 15.48
CA VAL A 138 11.83 -12.61 16.78
C VAL A 138 13.25 -12.12 17.01
N LEU A 139 13.38 -10.83 17.32
CA LEU A 139 14.53 -10.30 18.00
C LEU A 139 14.64 -11.19 19.22
N ASP A 140 15.76 -11.89 19.34
CA ASP A 140 16.12 -12.61 20.55
C ASP A 140 16.44 -11.56 21.63
N TRP A 141 15.39 -10.86 22.05
CA TRP A 141 15.43 -9.78 23.02
C TRP A 141 15.99 -10.31 24.34
N LEU A 142 15.73 -11.58 24.65
CA LEU A 142 16.28 -12.26 25.81
C LEU A 142 17.80 -12.45 25.65
N GLY A 143 18.26 -12.91 24.48
CA GLY A 143 19.68 -13.03 24.15
C GLY A 143 20.44 -11.71 24.13
N GLU A 144 19.78 -10.61 23.73
CA GLU A 144 20.36 -9.26 23.77
C GLU A 144 20.38 -8.65 25.18
N LEU A 145 19.38 -8.96 26.01
CA LEU A 145 19.26 -8.38 27.35
C LEU A 145 20.14 -9.11 28.39
N ARG A 146 20.31 -10.44 28.25
CA ARG A 146 21.03 -11.29 29.21
C ARG A 146 22.48 -10.84 29.50
N PRO A 147 23.28 -10.35 28.53
CA PRO A 147 24.63 -9.85 28.78
C PRO A 147 24.68 -8.57 29.64
N HIS A 148 23.58 -7.83 29.72
CA HIS A 148 23.49 -6.56 30.46
C HIS A 148 22.92 -6.71 31.87
N LEU A 149 22.46 -7.91 32.24
CA LEU A 149 21.86 -8.21 33.53
C LEU A 149 22.87 -8.86 34.49
N PRO A 150 22.70 -8.66 35.81
CA PRO A 150 23.54 -9.32 36.81
C PRO A 150 23.36 -10.85 36.71
N ALA A 151 24.48 -11.56 36.59
CA ALA A 151 24.47 -13.02 36.48
C ALA A 151 23.98 -13.67 37.77
N ASN A 152 23.11 -14.68 37.64
CA ASN A 152 22.57 -15.50 38.74
C ASN A 152 21.73 -14.73 39.78
N ASP A 153 21.14 -13.60 39.42
CA ASP A 153 20.13 -12.96 40.28
C ASP A 153 18.78 -13.68 40.13
N GLN A 154 18.34 -14.35 41.19
CA GLN A 154 17.10 -15.10 41.23
C GLN A 154 15.87 -14.21 40.96
N THR A 155 15.94 -12.94 41.35
CA THR A 155 14.87 -11.95 41.12
C THR A 155 14.74 -11.64 39.64
N VAL A 156 15.88 -11.52 38.94
CA VAL A 156 15.94 -11.25 37.51
C VAL A 156 15.38 -12.44 36.72
N GLU A 157 15.73 -13.67 37.08
CA GLU A 157 15.20 -14.88 36.42
C GLU A 157 13.67 -15.01 36.61
N ILE A 158 13.12 -14.60 37.76
CA ILE A 158 11.67 -14.56 38.01
C ILE A 158 10.99 -13.57 37.04
N PHE A 159 11.52 -12.35 36.90
CA PHE A 159 10.93 -11.35 35.99
C PHE A 159 11.11 -11.69 34.52
N LEU A 160 12.24 -12.28 34.12
CA LEU A 160 12.46 -12.75 32.76
C LEU A 160 11.51 -13.91 32.41
N GLY A 161 11.23 -14.80 33.35
CA GLY A 161 10.23 -15.86 33.20
C GLY A 161 8.82 -15.28 33.00
N ALA A 162 8.41 -14.33 33.85
CA ALA A 162 7.11 -13.68 33.75
C ALA A 162 6.95 -12.83 32.47
N ALA A 163 8.04 -12.26 31.95
CA ALA A 163 8.02 -11.46 30.73
C ALA A 163 7.60 -12.26 29.48
N ALA A 164 7.77 -13.58 29.48
CA ALA A 164 7.26 -14.46 28.42
C ALA A 164 5.71 -14.48 28.36
N ASP A 165 5.06 -14.27 29.51
CA ASP A 165 3.59 -14.27 29.65
C ASP A 165 2.99 -12.86 29.57
N GLY A 166 3.82 -11.83 29.39
CA GLY A 166 3.42 -10.44 29.15
C GLY A 166 3.53 -9.51 30.36
N GLY A 167 3.14 -8.25 30.16
CA GLY A 167 3.36 -7.18 31.16
C GLY A 167 2.62 -7.38 32.48
N GLU A 168 1.40 -7.90 32.43
CA GLU A 168 0.57 -8.13 33.64
C GLU A 168 1.19 -9.19 34.56
N ALA A 169 1.79 -10.24 33.98
CA ALA A 169 2.50 -11.27 34.73
C ALA A 169 3.77 -10.73 35.43
N VAL A 170 4.47 -9.79 34.80
CA VAL A 170 5.64 -9.12 35.40
C VAL A 170 5.21 -8.21 36.56
N GLU A 171 4.10 -7.49 36.43
CA GLU A 171 3.54 -6.66 37.50
C GLU A 171 3.13 -7.50 38.72
N GLU A 172 2.50 -8.65 38.49
CA GLU A 172 2.14 -9.60 39.56
C GLU A 172 3.38 -10.17 40.26
N ALA A 173 4.37 -10.62 39.48
CA ALA A 173 5.65 -11.11 40.03
C ALA A 173 6.38 -10.03 40.85
N LEU A 174 6.33 -8.77 40.43
CA LEU A 174 6.89 -7.65 41.19
C LEU A 174 6.12 -7.40 42.48
N ALA A 175 4.79 -7.42 42.43
CA ALA A 175 3.94 -7.23 43.60
C ALA A 175 4.22 -8.31 44.67
N ASP A 176 4.39 -9.57 44.25
CA ASP A 176 4.72 -10.67 45.16
C ASP A 176 6.13 -10.53 45.75
N ALA A 177 7.13 -10.19 44.93
CA ALA A 177 8.49 -9.95 45.43
C ALA A 177 8.54 -8.81 46.46
N VAL A 178 7.77 -7.74 46.23
CA VAL A 178 7.66 -6.61 47.17
C VAL A 178 6.94 -7.02 48.46
N ARG A 179 5.86 -7.81 48.37
CA ARG A 179 5.13 -8.29 49.56
C ARG A 179 6.00 -9.13 50.49
N VAL A 180 6.77 -10.07 49.94
CA VAL A 180 7.68 -10.95 50.72
C VAL A 180 8.71 -10.14 51.52
N VAL A 181 9.17 -9.01 50.98
CA VAL A 181 10.13 -8.13 51.66
C VAL A 181 9.45 -7.26 52.73
N ILE A 182 8.21 -6.85 52.51
CA ILE A 182 7.49 -5.91 53.38
C ILE A 182 6.77 -6.62 54.55
N GLU A 183 6.20 -7.80 54.34
CA GLU A 183 5.48 -8.57 55.38
C GLU A 183 6.24 -8.74 56.72
N PRO A 184 7.53 -9.13 56.74
CA PRO A 184 8.26 -9.26 58.00
C PRO A 184 8.48 -7.92 58.71
N VAL A 185 8.63 -6.82 57.96
CA VAL A 185 8.81 -5.46 58.53
C VAL A 185 7.50 -4.92 59.11
N LEU A 186 6.36 -5.30 58.53
CA LEU A 186 5.05 -4.95 59.08
C LEU A 186 4.70 -5.77 60.33
N ALA A 187 5.15 -7.03 60.39
CA ALA A 187 4.93 -7.91 61.54
C ALA A 187 5.76 -7.51 62.78
N GLU A 188 6.98 -7.00 62.60
CA GLU A 188 7.82 -6.50 63.71
C GLU A 188 7.33 -5.17 64.31
N GLY A 189 6.43 -4.44 63.63
CA GLY A 189 5.86 -3.18 64.11
C GLY A 189 4.59 -3.31 64.96
N GLU A 190 4.09 -4.53 65.20
CA GLU A 190 2.89 -4.80 66.00
C GLU A 190 3.18 -5.29 67.44
N GLU A 191 4.46 -5.42 67.84
CA GLU A 191 4.87 -5.89 69.18
C GLU A 191 5.37 -4.81 70.17
N ASP A 192 5.25 -3.51 69.87
CA ASP A 192 5.47 -2.39 70.82
C ASP A 192 4.16 -1.63 71.15
#